data_AF-A0A3L6QGU4-F1
#
_entry.id   AF-A0A3L6QGU4-F1
#
_cell.length_a   1.000
_cell.length_b   1.000
_cell.length_c   1.000
_cell.angle_alpha   90.00
_cell.angle_beta   90.00
_cell.angle_gamma   90.00
#
_symmetry.space_group_name_H-M   'P 1'
#
loop_
_entity.id
_entity.type
_entity.pdbx_description
1 polymer ?
#
loop_
_entity_poly.entity_id
_entity_poly.type
_entity_poly.pdbx_seq_one_letter_code
_entity_poly.pdbx_strand_id
1 'polypeptide(L)'
;MAGHLTVRDVLYFYCDARNVYERFVAIGSHPEQARNAVAVLLWLDPAHHQAIRHLPSLNPAAIGIVAAEANSILDCLRQQNLVLPPIPFISALCQDGGIGEVDAAFLAFNQDLVVRGVADILDGAGALIFDDHLYRLLHRYQTGLVGRLRELEAPYTCRPVTVPEDCRSMFVTFSKGQPIEREEIFDYFRQKWGDCIVRVLMEKTTGGTPPMYGRIIFKSEAFVSLVLNGVPLVKVTVGHRQIWLRKYIPRPHNM
;
A
#
# COMPACT_ATOMS: atom_id res chain seq x y z
N MET A 1 10.23 -9.60 32.45
CA MET A 1 8.94 -9.05 32.00
C MET A 1 9.09 -8.73 30.53
N ALA A 2 8.40 -9.45 29.64
CA ALA A 2 8.44 -9.13 28.22
C ALA A 2 7.79 -7.76 28.04
N GLY A 3 8.58 -6.73 27.73
CA GLY A 3 8.04 -5.38 27.48
C GLY A 3 7.13 -5.45 26.25
N HIS A 4 5.84 -5.18 26.43
CA HIS A 4 4.95 -5.00 25.29
C HIS A 4 5.37 -3.71 24.58
N LEU A 5 5.69 -3.81 23.29
CA LEU A 5 5.94 -2.65 22.45
C LEU A 5 4.67 -1.77 22.45
N THR A 6 4.79 -0.47 22.73
CA THR A 6 3.64 0.44 22.70
C THR A 6 3.51 1.12 21.34
N VAL A 7 2.33 1.72 21.06
CA VAL A 7 2.13 2.56 19.86
C VAL A 7 3.20 3.66 19.79
N ARG A 8 3.52 4.28 20.93
CA ARG A 8 4.58 5.29 21.01
C ARG A 8 5.95 4.73 20.59
N ASP A 9 6.30 3.54 21.05
CA ASP A 9 7.60 2.93 20.73
C ASP A 9 7.72 2.64 19.22
N VAL A 10 6.63 2.20 18.58
CA VAL A 10 6.57 2.02 17.12
C VAL A 10 6.76 3.35 16.40
N LEU A 11 6.00 4.39 16.79
CA LEU A 11 6.09 5.69 16.14
C LEU A 11 7.48 6.31 16.30
N TYR A 12 8.16 6.10 17.42
CA TYR A 12 9.56 6.52 17.58
C TYR A 12 10.51 5.71 16.71
N PHE A 13 10.32 4.39 16.64
CA PHE A 13 11.18 3.52 15.85
C PHE A 13 11.10 3.82 14.34
N TYR A 14 9.93 4.24 13.86
CA TYR A 14 9.66 4.61 12.46
C TYR A 14 9.57 6.12 12.22
N CYS A 15 10.14 6.95 13.09
CA CYS A 15 10.06 8.41 12.94
C CYS A 15 10.65 8.91 11.61
N ASP A 16 11.74 8.29 11.15
CA ASP A 16 12.36 8.60 9.87
C ASP A 16 11.45 8.26 8.70
N ALA A 17 10.72 7.15 8.76
CA ALA A 17 9.74 6.77 7.74
C ALA A 17 8.63 7.82 7.61
N ARG A 18 8.15 8.36 8.75
CA ARG A 18 7.19 9.47 8.75
C ARG A 18 7.82 10.74 8.17
N ASN A 19 9.07 11.05 8.51
CA ASN A 19 9.75 12.22 7.94
C ASN A 19 9.92 12.11 6.41
N VAL A 20 10.24 10.93 5.88
CA VAL A 20 10.29 10.68 4.43
C VAL A 20 8.93 10.85 3.79
N TYR A 21 7.87 10.34 4.43
CA TYR A 21 6.49 10.55 3.98
C TYR A 21 6.14 12.05 3.86
N GLU A 22 6.39 12.83 4.92
CA GLU A 22 6.16 14.27 4.91
C GLU A 22 6.96 14.97 3.81
N ARG A 23 8.21 14.54 3.58
CA ARG A 23 9.06 15.04 2.50
C ARG A 23 8.48 14.74 1.12
N PHE A 24 7.95 13.53 0.90
CA PHE A 24 7.29 13.16 -0.36
C PHE A 24 6.02 14.00 -0.59
N VAL A 25 5.21 14.21 0.44
CA VAL A 25 4.02 15.07 0.37
C VAL A 25 4.43 16.52 0.11
N ALA A 26 5.48 17.03 0.76
CA ALA A 26 5.97 18.39 0.61
C ALA A 26 6.49 18.71 -0.80
N ILE A 27 7.02 17.72 -1.53
CA ILE A 27 7.40 17.88 -2.94
C ILE A 27 6.23 17.67 -3.92
N GLY A 28 5.00 17.50 -3.41
CA GLY A 28 3.78 17.43 -4.21
C GLY A 28 3.29 16.02 -4.55
N SER A 29 3.85 14.98 -3.91
CA SER A 29 3.35 13.61 -4.11
C SER A 29 1.96 13.45 -3.48
N HIS A 30 1.07 12.67 -4.13
CA HIS A 30 -0.22 12.34 -3.53
C HIS A 30 -0.01 11.56 -2.22
N PRO A 31 -0.75 11.83 -1.14
CA PRO A 31 -0.56 11.18 0.16
C PRO A 31 -0.54 9.64 0.09
N GLU A 32 -1.44 9.03 -0.68
CA GLU A 32 -1.47 7.57 -0.85
C GLU A 32 -0.24 7.04 -1.61
N GLN A 33 0.27 7.78 -2.60
CA GLN A 33 1.48 7.41 -3.34
C GLN A 33 2.71 7.55 -2.46
N ALA A 34 2.82 8.65 -1.70
CA ALA A 34 3.87 8.86 -0.73
C ALA A 34 3.89 7.73 0.31
N ARG A 35 2.71 7.36 0.83
CA ARG A 35 2.55 6.25 1.77
C ARG A 35 3.04 4.93 1.19
N ASN A 36 2.54 4.55 0.02
CA ASN A 36 2.86 3.27 -0.59
C ASN A 36 4.36 3.22 -0.98
N ALA A 37 4.93 4.34 -1.45
CA ALA A 37 6.35 4.45 -1.76
C ALA A 37 7.23 4.25 -0.51
N VAL A 38 6.88 4.86 0.63
CA VAL A 38 7.59 4.64 1.89
C VAL A 38 7.48 3.18 2.34
N ALA A 39 6.33 2.53 2.16
CA ALA A 39 6.19 1.11 2.50
C ALA A 39 7.09 0.20 1.65
N VAL A 40 7.28 0.51 0.36
CA VAL A 40 8.26 -0.18 -0.50
C VAL A 40 9.69 0.02 0.02
N LEU A 41 10.06 1.25 0.39
CA LEU A 41 11.39 1.54 0.94
C LEU A 41 11.64 0.81 2.27
N LEU A 42 10.63 0.74 3.14
CA LEU A 42 10.70 -0.03 4.39
C LEU A 42 10.86 -1.53 4.14
N TRP A 43 10.19 -2.07 3.11
CA TRP A 43 10.34 -3.47 2.72
C TRP A 43 11.74 -3.78 2.17
N LEU A 44 12.28 -2.83 1.41
CA LEU A 44 13.63 -2.90 0.82
C LEU A 44 14.75 -2.70 1.84
N ASP A 45 14.46 -2.22 3.06
CA ASP A 45 15.44 -1.97 4.11
C ASP A 45 15.09 -2.74 5.40
N PRO A 46 15.05 -4.09 5.37
CA PRO A 46 14.55 -4.91 6.48
C PRO A 46 15.51 -4.98 7.68
N ALA A 47 16.70 -4.35 7.62
CA ALA A 47 17.72 -4.43 8.67
C ALA A 47 18.17 -3.04 9.14
N HIS A 48 17.39 -2.46 10.06
CA HIS A 48 17.68 -1.23 10.82
C HIS A 48 17.39 0.11 10.14
N HIS A 49 16.68 0.13 9.01
CA HIS A 49 16.22 1.38 8.40
C HIS A 49 17.38 2.32 8.05
N GLN A 50 18.55 1.77 7.67
CA GLN A 50 19.75 2.57 7.44
C GLN A 50 19.57 3.49 6.23
N ALA A 51 19.00 2.97 5.14
CA ALA A 51 18.72 3.78 3.95
C ALA A 51 17.67 4.84 4.28
N ILE A 52 16.59 4.49 4.98
CA ILE A 52 15.50 5.44 5.25
C ILE A 52 15.94 6.59 6.18
N ARG A 53 16.89 6.35 7.08
CA ARG A 53 17.45 7.36 8.01
C ARG A 53 18.16 8.50 7.30
N HIS A 54 18.76 8.23 6.15
CA HIS A 54 19.50 9.23 5.38
C HIS A 54 18.61 10.03 4.43
N LEU A 55 17.43 9.52 4.08
CA LEU A 55 16.53 10.19 3.13
C LEU A 55 16.04 11.58 3.59
N PRO A 56 15.65 11.82 4.86
CA PRO A 56 15.17 13.12 5.29
C PRO A 56 16.18 14.27 5.11
N SER A 57 17.48 13.97 5.14
CA SER A 57 18.56 14.97 4.99
C SER A 57 18.92 15.28 3.55
N LEU A 58 18.46 14.48 2.58
CA LEU A 58 18.69 14.72 1.16
C LEU A 58 18.02 16.02 0.71
N ASN A 59 18.50 16.58 -0.41
CA ASN A 59 17.85 17.73 -1.03
C ASN A 59 16.49 17.33 -1.68
N PRO A 60 15.60 18.30 -1.95
CA PRO A 60 14.28 18.00 -2.51
C PRO A 60 14.32 17.28 -3.87
N ALA A 61 15.32 17.57 -4.71
CA ALA A 61 15.45 16.94 -6.03
C ALA A 61 15.78 15.44 -5.92
N ALA A 62 16.73 15.07 -5.06
CA ALA A 62 17.08 13.67 -4.79
C ALA A 62 15.91 12.89 -4.19
N ILE A 63 15.17 13.51 -3.26
CA ILE A 63 13.94 12.90 -2.71
C ILE A 63 12.87 12.69 -3.79
N GLY A 64 12.76 13.60 -4.75
CA GLY A 64 11.90 13.44 -5.91
C GLY A 64 12.28 12.24 -6.78
N ILE A 65 13.57 11.99 -6.98
CA ILE A 65 14.07 10.82 -7.72
C ILE A 65 13.71 9.52 -6.96
N VAL A 66 13.97 9.46 -5.65
CA VAL A 66 13.60 8.30 -4.81
C VAL A 66 12.10 8.02 -4.88
N ALA A 67 11.28 9.06 -4.74
CA ALA A 67 9.83 8.93 -4.84
C ALA A 67 9.40 8.41 -6.22
N ALA A 68 10.01 8.90 -7.30
CA ALA A 68 9.73 8.47 -8.66
C ALA A 68 10.11 7.00 -8.90
N GLU A 69 11.28 6.57 -8.42
CA GLU A 69 11.71 5.16 -8.52
C GLU A 69 10.79 4.24 -7.72
N ALA A 70 10.45 4.60 -6.48
CA ALA A 70 9.56 3.81 -5.64
C ALA A 70 8.14 3.69 -6.24
N ASN A 71 7.59 4.78 -6.79
CA ASN A 71 6.31 4.73 -7.49
C ASN A 71 6.38 3.94 -8.80
N SER A 72 7.52 3.98 -9.49
CA SER A 72 7.73 3.16 -10.69
C SER A 72 7.71 1.66 -10.39
N ILE A 73 8.25 1.25 -9.23
CA ILE A 73 8.14 -0.14 -8.75
C ILE A 73 6.66 -0.52 -8.57
N LEU A 74 5.88 0.32 -7.89
CA LEU A 74 4.44 0.10 -7.68
C LEU A 74 3.67 0.06 -9.01
N ASP A 75 4.00 0.93 -9.96
CA ASP A 75 3.36 0.95 -11.27
C ASP A 75 3.64 -0.30 -12.09
N CYS A 76 4.85 -0.86 -12.00
CA CYS A 76 5.17 -2.16 -12.60
C CYS A 76 4.33 -3.28 -11.99
N LEU A 77 4.23 -3.32 -10.66
CA LEU A 77 3.34 -4.25 -9.95
C LEU A 77 1.88 -4.09 -10.39
N ARG A 78 1.45 -2.86 -10.71
CA ARG A 78 0.09 -2.54 -11.19
C ARG A 78 -0.17 -2.79 -12.67
N GLN A 79 0.82 -2.77 -13.56
CA GLN A 79 0.60 -2.81 -15.01
C GLN A 79 0.96 -4.14 -15.69
N GLN A 80 1.61 -5.10 -15.00
CA GLN A 80 2.21 -6.30 -15.64
C GLN A 80 3.31 -5.96 -16.65
N ASN A 81 3.99 -4.82 -16.49
CA ASN A 81 5.20 -4.57 -17.26
C ASN A 81 6.31 -5.49 -16.73
N LEU A 82 6.70 -6.47 -17.55
CA LEU A 82 7.79 -7.42 -17.25
C LEU A 82 9.16 -6.76 -17.13
N VAL A 83 9.26 -5.48 -17.52
CA VAL A 83 10.48 -4.68 -17.42
C VAL A 83 10.23 -3.56 -16.41
N LEU A 84 10.84 -3.69 -15.24
CA LEU A 84 10.97 -2.60 -14.29
C LEU A 84 11.91 -1.55 -14.87
N PRO A 85 11.57 -0.24 -14.77
CA PRO A 85 12.52 0.80 -15.13
C PRO A 85 13.75 0.72 -14.21
N PRO A 86 14.90 1.28 -14.65
CA PRO A 86 16.07 1.37 -13.79
C PRO A 86 15.72 2.08 -12.48
N ILE A 87 16.14 1.50 -11.36
CA ILE A 87 16.00 2.05 -10.00
C ILE A 87 17.36 2.33 -9.36
N PRO A 88 18.27 3.06 -10.05
CA PRO A 88 19.66 3.19 -9.63
C PRO A 88 19.83 3.80 -8.24
N PHE A 89 18.96 4.72 -7.83
CA PHE A 89 19.09 5.36 -6.53
C PHE A 89 18.68 4.40 -5.41
N ILE A 90 17.56 3.70 -5.57
CA ILE A 90 17.13 2.65 -4.63
C ILE A 90 18.16 1.51 -4.59
N SER A 91 18.68 1.07 -5.74
CA SER A 91 19.73 0.04 -5.78
C SER A 91 20.98 0.49 -5.03
N ALA A 92 21.43 1.75 -5.19
CA ALA A 92 22.56 2.29 -4.46
C ALA A 92 22.31 2.35 -2.95
N LEU A 93 21.12 2.79 -2.53
CA LEU A 93 20.73 2.80 -1.12
C LEU A 93 20.74 1.39 -0.50
N CYS A 94 20.28 0.38 -1.23
CA CYS A 94 20.28 -1.01 -0.77
C CYS A 94 21.71 -1.58 -0.63
N GLN A 95 22.60 -1.25 -1.58
CA GLN A 95 24.02 -1.66 -1.53
C GLN A 95 24.73 -1.10 -0.30
N ASP A 96 24.52 0.19 0.01
CA ASP A 96 25.08 0.82 1.21
C ASP A 96 24.53 0.22 2.52
N GLY A 97 23.28 -0.25 2.50
CA GLY A 97 22.61 -0.93 3.62
C GLY A 97 22.99 -2.39 3.83
N GLY A 98 23.91 -2.94 3.03
CA GLY A 98 24.38 -4.34 3.15
C GLY A 98 23.39 -5.38 2.59
N ILE A 99 22.39 -4.93 1.82
CA ILE A 99 21.48 -5.80 1.08
C ILE A 99 22.13 -6.01 -0.28
N GLY A 100 22.22 -7.27 -0.74
CA GLY A 100 22.77 -7.58 -2.05
C GLY A 100 22.08 -6.80 -3.18
N GLU A 101 22.59 -6.91 -4.41
CA GLU A 101 22.03 -6.18 -5.56
C GLU A 101 20.51 -6.38 -5.69
N VAL A 102 19.75 -5.35 -5.29
CA VAL A 102 18.32 -5.26 -5.59
C VAL A 102 18.22 -4.63 -6.97
N ASP A 103 17.89 -5.46 -7.96
CA ASP A 103 17.63 -5.01 -9.31
C ASP A 103 16.15 -5.23 -9.71
N ALA A 104 15.83 -4.70 -10.88
CA ALA A 104 14.53 -4.86 -11.51
C ALA A 104 14.11 -6.33 -11.66
N ALA A 105 15.06 -7.23 -11.97
CA ALA A 105 14.78 -8.64 -12.19
C ALA A 105 14.44 -9.37 -10.88
N PHE A 106 15.14 -9.06 -9.79
CA PHE A 106 14.87 -9.57 -8.45
C PHE A 106 13.46 -9.22 -7.99
N LEU A 107 13.03 -7.96 -8.17
CA LEU A 107 11.68 -7.51 -7.80
C LEU A 107 10.60 -8.20 -8.64
N ALA A 108 10.83 -8.37 -9.95
CA ALA A 108 9.90 -9.09 -10.82
C ALA A 108 9.78 -10.56 -10.45
N PHE A 109 10.90 -11.23 -10.13
CA PHE A 109 10.90 -12.64 -9.73
C PHE A 109 10.22 -12.85 -8.36
N ASN A 110 10.42 -11.92 -7.42
CA ASN A 110 9.90 -12.00 -6.06
C ASN A 110 8.60 -11.20 -5.85
N GLN A 111 7.84 -10.95 -6.92
CA GLN A 111 6.65 -10.09 -6.89
C GLN A 111 5.67 -10.43 -5.76
N ASP A 112 5.38 -11.71 -5.50
CA ASP A 112 4.47 -12.12 -4.41
C ASP A 112 5.01 -11.71 -3.04
N LEU A 113 6.33 -11.87 -2.81
CA LEU A 113 6.98 -11.47 -1.57
C LEU A 113 7.00 -9.96 -1.38
N VAL A 114 7.24 -9.20 -2.45
CA VAL A 114 7.19 -7.73 -2.45
C VAL A 114 5.79 -7.27 -2.07
N VAL A 115 4.76 -7.76 -2.78
CA VAL A 115 3.37 -7.36 -2.56
C VAL A 115 2.93 -7.70 -1.14
N ARG A 116 3.23 -8.92 -0.68
CA ARG A 116 2.85 -9.38 0.66
C ARG A 116 3.54 -8.57 1.74
N GLY A 117 4.86 -8.38 1.63
CA GLY A 117 5.61 -7.63 2.63
C GLY A 117 5.21 -6.15 2.68
N VAL A 118 4.95 -5.51 1.54
CA VAL A 118 4.44 -4.13 1.49
C VAL A 118 3.04 -4.05 2.10
N ALA A 119 2.16 -5.01 1.82
CA ALA A 119 0.83 -5.06 2.43
C ALA A 119 0.90 -5.24 3.96
N ASP A 120 1.77 -6.13 4.44
CA ASP A 120 1.99 -6.38 5.87
C ASP A 120 2.52 -5.12 6.59
N ILE A 121 3.41 -4.35 5.93
CA ILE A 121 3.89 -3.06 6.46
C ILE A 121 2.74 -2.06 6.54
N LEU A 122 1.93 -1.93 5.49
CA LEU A 122 0.82 -0.98 5.44
C LEU A 122 -0.25 -1.29 6.50
N ASP A 123 -0.59 -2.56 6.70
CA ASP A 123 -1.58 -2.99 7.70
C ASP A 123 -1.06 -2.99 9.14
N GLY A 124 0.25 -3.16 9.31
CA GLY A 124 0.92 -3.19 10.61
C GLY A 124 1.38 -1.80 11.03
N ALA A 125 2.69 -1.55 10.97
CA ALA A 125 3.29 -0.30 11.43
C ALA A 125 2.80 0.91 10.62
N GLY A 126 2.54 0.74 9.33
CA GLY A 126 2.03 1.78 8.44
C GLY A 126 0.71 2.39 8.90
N ALA A 127 -0.19 1.58 9.47
CA ALA A 127 -1.45 2.07 10.04
C ALA A 127 -1.24 3.09 11.17
N LEU A 128 -0.08 3.04 11.85
CA LEU A 128 0.29 4.01 12.89
C LEU A 128 1.11 5.17 12.31
N ILE A 129 2.14 4.86 11.49
CA ILE A 129 3.08 5.84 10.93
C ILE A 129 2.35 6.89 10.08
N PHE A 130 1.37 6.45 9.31
CA PHE A 130 0.64 7.31 8.38
C PHE A 130 -0.66 7.89 8.97
N ASP A 131 -0.92 7.68 10.26
CA ASP A 131 -2.04 8.29 10.97
C ASP A 131 -1.66 9.69 11.48
N ASP A 132 -2.19 10.72 10.82
CA ASP A 132 -1.96 12.13 11.17
C ASP A 132 -2.45 12.49 12.58
N HIS A 133 -3.45 11.79 13.11
CA HIS A 133 -3.93 12.00 14.47
C HIS A 133 -2.91 11.48 15.48
N LEU A 134 -2.44 10.24 15.33
CA LEU A 134 -1.42 9.65 16.20
C LEU A 134 -0.11 10.44 16.16
N TYR A 135 0.31 10.91 14.99
CA TYR A 135 1.52 11.71 14.87
C TYR A 135 1.37 13.09 15.53
N ARG A 136 0.21 13.75 15.39
CA ARG A 136 -0.08 15.00 16.12
C ARG A 136 -0.09 14.79 17.64
N LEU A 137 -0.62 13.66 18.11
CA LEU A 137 -0.58 13.29 19.53
C LEU A 137 0.86 13.12 20.02
N LEU A 138 1.70 12.40 19.26
CA LEU A 138 3.11 12.22 19.58
C LEU A 138 3.86 13.56 19.69
N HIS A 139 3.66 14.46 18.72
CA HIS A 139 4.28 15.78 18.73
C HIS A 139 3.88 16.59 19.98
N ARG A 140 2.58 16.60 20.32
CA ARG A 140 2.08 17.27 21.53
C ARG A 140 2.70 16.70 22.81
N TYR A 141 2.81 15.37 22.88
CA TYR A 141 3.47 14.68 23.98
C TYR A 141 4.95 15.10 24.10
N GLN A 142 5.70 15.14 23.00
CA GLN A 142 7.11 15.55 22.97
C GLN A 142 7.32 16.99 23.43
N THR A 143 6.40 17.90 23.08
CA THR A 143 6.46 19.31 23.50
C THR A 143 6.06 19.56 24.96
N GLY A 144 5.67 18.51 25.71
CA GLY A 144 5.19 18.62 27.09
C GLY A 144 3.82 19.31 27.23
N LEU A 145 3.12 19.53 26.11
CA LEU A 145 1.82 20.23 26.07
C LEU A 145 0.64 19.35 26.54
N VAL A 146 0.85 18.04 26.67
CA VAL A 146 -0.19 17.08 27.08
C VAL A 146 0.41 16.00 28.00
N GLY A 147 -0.35 15.57 29.00
CA GLY A 147 0.01 14.49 29.94
C GLY A 147 -0.10 13.07 29.33
N ARG A 148 -0.56 12.09 30.11
CA ARG A 148 -0.72 10.70 29.62
C ARG A 148 -1.76 10.61 28.51
N LEU A 149 -1.37 10.02 27.38
CA LEU A 149 -2.24 9.76 26.23
C LEU A 149 -2.42 8.24 26.08
N ARG A 150 -3.65 7.78 26.29
CA ARG A 150 -3.99 6.34 26.30
C ARG A 150 -3.72 5.68 24.96
N GLU A 151 -3.89 6.41 23.87
CA GLU A 151 -3.63 5.96 22.50
C GLU A 151 -2.14 5.66 22.27
N LEU A 152 -1.24 6.48 22.83
CA LEU A 152 0.21 6.29 22.71
C LEU A 152 0.74 5.20 23.65
N GLU A 153 0.13 5.03 24.82
CA GLU A 153 0.45 3.97 25.80
C GLU A 153 -0.17 2.61 25.45
N ALA A 154 -1.07 2.57 24.45
CA ALA A 154 -1.71 1.34 24.04
C ALA A 154 -0.67 0.30 23.56
N PRO A 155 -0.84 -0.99 23.90
CA PRO A 155 0.04 -2.04 23.42
C PRO A 155 -0.10 -2.15 21.90
N TYR A 156 1.02 -2.17 21.19
CA TYR A 156 1.05 -2.44 19.77
C TYR A 156 0.78 -3.92 19.52
N THR A 157 -0.25 -4.20 18.75
CA THR A 157 -0.53 -5.52 18.21
C THR A 157 -0.22 -5.51 16.73
N CYS A 158 0.74 -6.32 16.29
CA CYS A 158 1.09 -6.49 14.88
C CYS A 158 0.01 -7.24 14.07
N ARG A 159 -1.25 -7.21 14.52
CA ARG A 159 -2.39 -7.81 13.81
C ARG A 159 -3.08 -6.72 13.01
N PRO A 160 -3.42 -6.97 11.74
CA PRO A 160 -4.21 -6.05 10.95
C PRO A 160 -5.47 -5.67 11.72
N VAL A 161 -5.78 -4.37 11.76
CA VAL A 161 -7.07 -3.90 12.29
C VAL A 161 -8.16 -4.58 11.47
N THR A 162 -9.08 -5.29 12.14
CA THR A 162 -10.19 -5.95 11.45
C THR A 162 -11.14 -4.89 10.92
N VAL A 163 -10.98 -4.51 9.65
CA VAL A 163 -11.86 -3.55 8.99
C VAL A 163 -13.07 -4.25 8.35
N PRO A 164 -14.25 -3.59 8.30
CA PRO A 164 -15.40 -4.09 7.57
C PRO A 164 -15.06 -4.44 6.13
N GLU A 165 -15.77 -5.41 5.55
CA GLU A 165 -15.58 -5.80 4.14
C GLU A 165 -15.67 -4.60 3.19
N ASP A 166 -16.51 -3.61 3.49
CA ASP A 166 -16.69 -2.41 2.68
C ASP A 166 -15.40 -1.59 2.53
N CYS A 167 -14.57 -1.50 3.58
CA CYS A 167 -13.31 -0.74 3.55
C CYS A 167 -12.24 -1.43 2.67
N ARG A 168 -12.24 -2.76 2.68
CA ARG A 168 -11.34 -3.63 1.89
C ARG A 168 -11.96 -4.13 0.59
N SER A 169 -12.90 -3.36 0.03
CA SER A 169 -13.59 -3.73 -1.21
C SER A 169 -13.38 -2.73 -2.33
N MET A 170 -13.36 -3.27 -3.55
CA MET A 170 -13.41 -2.47 -4.77
C MET A 170 -14.68 -2.78 -5.54
N PHE A 171 -15.26 -1.73 -6.12
CA PHE A 171 -16.31 -1.85 -7.12
C PHE A 171 -15.65 -1.97 -8.49
N VAL A 172 -16.09 -2.95 -9.27
CA VAL A 172 -15.59 -3.21 -10.62
C VAL A 172 -16.72 -3.09 -11.63
N THR A 173 -16.47 -2.44 -12.77
CA THR A 173 -17.41 -2.37 -13.90
C THR A 173 -16.78 -2.92 -15.17
N PHE A 174 -17.62 -3.52 -16.00
CA PHE A 174 -17.21 -4.21 -17.22
C PHE A 174 -17.66 -3.46 -18.46
N SER A 175 -16.88 -3.59 -19.54
CA SER A 175 -17.25 -3.01 -20.83
C SER A 175 -18.45 -3.75 -21.43
N LYS A 176 -19.40 -3.03 -22.03
CA LYS A 176 -20.57 -3.64 -22.68
C LYS A 176 -20.13 -4.61 -23.78
N GLY A 177 -20.75 -5.78 -23.84
CA GLY A 177 -20.46 -6.81 -24.85
C GLY A 177 -19.17 -7.60 -24.60
N GLN A 178 -18.47 -7.36 -23.49
CA GLN A 178 -17.28 -8.10 -23.09
C GLN A 178 -17.54 -8.82 -21.75
N PRO A 179 -18.23 -9.97 -21.77
CA PRO A 179 -18.49 -10.73 -20.54
C PRO A 179 -17.17 -11.17 -19.92
N ILE A 180 -17.11 -11.12 -18.60
CA ILE A 180 -15.97 -11.59 -17.81
C ILE A 180 -16.47 -12.44 -16.66
N GLU A 181 -15.83 -13.59 -16.47
CA GLU A 181 -16.20 -14.52 -15.42
C GLU A 181 -15.58 -14.12 -14.08
N ARG A 182 -16.21 -14.57 -13.00
CA ARG A 182 -15.77 -14.31 -11.63
C ARG A 182 -14.37 -14.88 -11.39
N GLU A 183 -14.13 -16.07 -11.92
CA GLU A 183 -12.90 -16.84 -11.84
C GLU A 183 -11.76 -16.10 -12.53
N GLU A 184 -12.00 -15.50 -13.70
CA GLU A 184 -10.99 -14.74 -14.45
C GLU A 184 -10.52 -13.50 -13.68
N ILE A 185 -11.45 -12.79 -13.01
CA ILE A 185 -11.11 -11.69 -12.11
C ILE A 185 -10.31 -12.21 -10.91
N PHE A 186 -10.76 -13.31 -10.30
CA PHE A 186 -10.13 -13.89 -9.12
C PHE A 186 -8.68 -14.31 -9.41
N ASP A 187 -8.45 -15.01 -10.52
CA ASP A 187 -7.14 -15.50 -10.94
C ASP A 187 -6.22 -14.35 -11.35
N TYR A 188 -6.73 -13.35 -12.06
CA TYR A 188 -5.95 -12.16 -12.43
C TYR A 188 -5.32 -11.47 -11.22
N PHE A 189 -6.14 -11.19 -10.20
CA PHE A 189 -5.65 -10.51 -9.01
C PHE A 189 -4.78 -11.43 -8.16
N ARG A 190 -5.05 -12.73 -8.09
CA ARG A 190 -4.19 -13.67 -7.36
C ARG A 190 -2.82 -13.85 -8.00
N GLN A 191 -2.78 -13.96 -9.32
CA GLN A 191 -1.52 -14.05 -10.06
C GLN A 191 -0.66 -12.79 -9.86
N LYS A 192 -1.31 -11.63 -9.72
CA LYS A 192 -0.63 -10.33 -9.68
C LYS A 192 -0.28 -9.84 -8.28
N TRP A 193 -1.15 -10.07 -7.32
CA TRP A 193 -1.04 -9.53 -5.96
C TRP A 193 -0.92 -10.62 -4.90
N GLY A 194 -0.64 -11.86 -5.33
CA GLY A 194 -0.60 -13.03 -4.45
C GLY A 194 -1.96 -13.36 -3.87
N ASP A 195 -1.98 -14.07 -2.75
CA ASP A 195 -3.21 -14.51 -2.09
C ASP A 195 -3.95 -13.36 -1.35
N CYS A 196 -4.50 -12.43 -2.12
CA CYS A 196 -5.05 -11.14 -1.68
C CYS A 196 -6.59 -11.08 -1.65
N ILE A 197 -7.29 -11.98 -2.32
CA ILE A 197 -8.76 -11.97 -2.44
C ILE A 197 -9.41 -12.93 -1.45
N VAL A 198 -10.47 -12.47 -0.78
CA VAL A 198 -11.42 -13.33 -0.06
C VAL A 198 -12.46 -13.90 -1.02
N ARG A 199 -13.14 -13.03 -1.78
CA ARG A 199 -14.11 -13.44 -2.81
C ARG A 199 -14.42 -12.33 -3.80
N VAL A 200 -14.97 -12.71 -4.94
CA VAL A 200 -15.54 -11.81 -5.97
C VAL A 200 -17.03 -12.06 -6.06
N LEU A 201 -17.82 -10.99 -5.95
CA LEU A 201 -19.27 -11.00 -6.13
C LEU A 201 -19.60 -10.35 -7.48
N MET A 202 -20.51 -10.95 -8.22
CA MET A 202 -20.98 -10.44 -9.50
C MET A 202 -22.41 -9.93 -9.37
N GLU A 203 -22.79 -8.98 -10.23
CA GLU A 203 -24.18 -8.60 -10.41
C GLU A 203 -25.07 -9.84 -10.64
N LYS A 204 -26.22 -9.89 -9.95
CA LYS A 204 -27.25 -10.89 -10.21
C LYS A 204 -28.04 -10.46 -11.43
N THR A 205 -27.87 -11.16 -12.54
CA THR A 205 -28.60 -10.88 -13.78
C THR A 205 -29.82 -11.78 -13.95
N THR A 206 -30.81 -11.30 -14.69
CA THR A 206 -31.99 -12.07 -15.11
C THR A 206 -32.03 -12.15 -16.63
N GLY A 207 -32.62 -13.21 -17.19
CA GLY A 207 -32.81 -13.35 -18.63
C GLY A 207 -31.53 -13.55 -19.46
N GLY A 208 -30.46 -14.11 -18.88
CA GLY A 208 -29.23 -14.45 -19.61
C GLY A 208 -28.34 -13.26 -19.98
N THR A 209 -28.64 -12.07 -19.46
CA THR A 209 -27.77 -10.90 -19.64
C THR A 209 -26.46 -11.09 -18.86
N PRO A 210 -25.29 -10.71 -19.41
CA PRO A 210 -24.03 -10.79 -18.69
C PRO A 210 -23.97 -9.72 -17.59
N PRO A 211 -23.30 -10.00 -16.45
CA PRO A 211 -23.11 -9.01 -15.39
C PRO A 211 -22.34 -7.81 -15.93
N MET A 212 -22.71 -6.61 -15.49
CA MET A 212 -22.09 -5.34 -15.89
C MET A 212 -21.17 -4.76 -14.80
N TYR A 213 -21.29 -5.26 -13.58
CA TYR A 213 -20.44 -4.88 -12.47
C TYR A 213 -20.28 -6.02 -11.45
N GLY A 214 -19.37 -5.80 -10.53
CA GLY A 214 -19.11 -6.69 -9.41
C GLY A 214 -18.46 -5.97 -8.24
N ARG A 215 -18.09 -6.76 -7.23
CA ARG A 215 -17.39 -6.32 -6.03
C ARG A 215 -16.27 -7.32 -5.73
N ILE A 216 -15.05 -6.81 -5.63
CA ILE A 216 -13.88 -7.59 -5.21
C ILE A 216 -13.65 -7.31 -3.74
N ILE A 217 -13.59 -8.36 -2.92
CA ILE A 217 -13.36 -8.26 -1.48
C ILE A 217 -11.95 -8.78 -1.20
N PHE A 218 -11.06 -7.89 -0.81
CA PHE A 218 -9.68 -8.21 -0.46
C PHE A 218 -9.57 -8.69 0.98
N LYS A 219 -8.48 -9.39 1.31
CA LYS A 219 -8.18 -9.79 2.70
C LYS A 219 -7.82 -8.59 3.58
N SER A 220 -7.35 -7.51 2.97
CA SER A 220 -6.87 -6.31 3.64
C SER A 220 -7.19 -5.05 2.82
N GLU A 221 -7.30 -3.90 3.49
CA GLU A 221 -7.45 -2.60 2.83
C GLU A 221 -6.15 -2.14 2.14
N ALA A 222 -4.97 -2.62 2.56
CA ALA A 222 -3.70 -2.33 1.90
C ALA A 222 -3.74 -2.67 0.40
N PHE A 223 -4.38 -3.78 0.01
CA PHE A 223 -4.54 -4.14 -1.40
C PHE A 223 -5.39 -3.14 -2.18
N VAL A 224 -6.43 -2.56 -1.57
CA VAL A 224 -7.23 -1.50 -2.21
C VAL A 224 -6.34 -0.28 -2.49
N SER A 225 -5.52 0.11 -1.51
CA SER A 225 -4.54 1.19 -1.65
C SER A 225 -3.50 0.90 -2.73
N LEU A 226 -2.95 -0.30 -2.78
CA LEU A 226 -1.91 -0.65 -3.77
C LEU A 226 -2.48 -0.65 -5.20
N VAL A 227 -3.72 -1.15 -5.36
CA VAL A 227 -4.39 -1.17 -6.66
C VAL A 227 -4.80 0.22 -7.12
N LEU A 228 -5.23 1.12 -6.23
CA LEU A 228 -5.65 2.49 -6.56
C LEU A 228 -4.50 3.48 -6.62
N ASN A 229 -3.50 3.37 -5.74
CA ASN A 229 -2.31 4.21 -5.60
C ASN A 229 -2.61 5.71 -5.76
N GLY A 230 -3.63 6.20 -5.07
CA GLY A 230 -4.09 7.59 -5.11
C GLY A 230 -4.97 7.97 -6.31
N VAL A 231 -5.23 7.04 -7.23
CA VAL A 231 -6.10 7.26 -8.38
C VAL A 231 -7.53 6.80 -8.04
N PRO A 232 -8.57 7.63 -8.23
CA PRO A 232 -9.93 7.28 -7.83
C PRO A 232 -10.57 6.17 -8.69
N LEU A 233 -10.09 6.01 -9.93
CA LEU A 233 -10.57 5.05 -10.90
C LEU A 233 -9.40 4.50 -11.72
N VAL A 234 -9.17 3.19 -11.66
CA VAL A 234 -8.09 2.52 -12.37
C VAL A 234 -8.66 1.60 -13.44
N LYS A 235 -8.06 1.62 -14.62
CA LYS A 235 -8.38 0.69 -15.71
C LYS A 235 -7.34 -0.43 -15.75
N VAL A 236 -7.78 -1.68 -15.78
CA VAL A 236 -6.90 -2.83 -15.99
C VAL A 236 -7.43 -3.73 -17.10
N THR A 237 -6.52 -4.47 -17.71
CA THR A 237 -6.84 -5.46 -18.74
C THR A 237 -6.79 -6.85 -18.13
N VAL A 238 -7.90 -7.60 -18.19
CA VAL A 238 -8.01 -8.99 -17.75
C VAL A 238 -8.26 -9.88 -18.97
N GLY A 239 -7.26 -10.68 -19.34
CA GLY A 239 -7.20 -11.32 -20.64
C GLY A 239 -7.11 -10.27 -21.75
N HIS A 240 -8.17 -10.13 -22.56
CA HIS A 240 -8.27 -9.13 -23.63
C HIS A 240 -9.34 -8.05 -23.34
N ARG A 241 -9.88 -8.00 -22.12
CA ARG A 241 -11.02 -7.13 -21.76
C ARG A 241 -10.62 -6.06 -20.77
N GLN A 242 -11.19 -4.87 -20.92
CA GLN A 242 -10.93 -3.76 -20.01
C GLN A 242 -12.01 -3.69 -18.92
N ILE A 243 -11.54 -3.66 -17.68
CA ILE A 243 -12.37 -3.45 -16.50
C ILE A 243 -11.93 -2.17 -15.78
N TRP A 244 -12.88 -1.53 -15.11
CA TRP A 244 -12.63 -0.33 -14.33
C TRP A 244 -12.86 -0.60 -12.85
N LEU A 245 -11.98 -0.06 -12.02
CA LEU A 245 -11.86 -0.36 -10.61
C LEU A 245 -11.87 0.93 -9.80
N ARG A 246 -12.70 1.00 -8.77
CA ARG A 246 -12.73 2.10 -7.81
C ARG A 246 -12.98 1.59 -6.40
N LYS A 247 -12.73 2.41 -5.38
CA LYS A 247 -13.09 2.07 -3.99
C LYS A 247 -14.60 1.78 -3.90
N TYR A 248 -14.97 0.71 -3.21
CA TYR A 248 -16.38 0.41 -2.96
C TYR A 248 -16.98 1.44 -2.00
N ILE A 249 -18.17 1.95 -2.33
CA ILE A 249 -18.93 2.83 -1.45
C ILE A 249 -20.20 2.06 -1.08
N PRO A 250 -20.39 1.70 0.20
CA PRO A 250 -21.62 1.04 0.62
C PRO A 250 -22.80 1.96 0.36
N ARG A 251 -23.88 1.39 -0.19
CA ARG A 251 -25.14 2.13 -0.25
C ARG A 251 -25.68 2.22 1.18
N PRO A 252 -26.11 3.40 1.65
CA PRO A 252 -26.82 3.47 2.92
C PRO A 252 -28.00 2.51 2.85
N HIS A 253 -28.14 1.65 3.86
CA HIS A 253 -29.38 0.90 4.00
C HIS A 253 -30.46 1.96 4.25
N ASN A 254 -31.41 2.09 3.33
CA ASN A 254 -32.66 2.79 3.65
C ASN A 254 -33.29 2.00 4.79
N MET A 255 -33.17 2.52 6.01
CA MET A 255 -33.96 2.08 7.16
C MET A 255 -35.42 2.49 6.95
#